data_AF-A0A939IHD5-F1
#
_entry.id   AF-A0A939IHD5-F1
#
_cell.length_a   1.000
_cell.length_b   1.000
_cell.length_c   1.000
_cell.angle_alpha   90.00
_cell.angle_beta   90.00
_cell.angle_gamma   90.00
#
_symmetry.space_group_name_H-M   'P 1'
#
loop_
_entity.id
_entity.type
_entity.pdbx_description
1 polymer ?
#
loop_
_entity_poly.entity_id
_entity_poly.type
_entity_poly.pdbx_seq_one_letter_code
_entity_poly.pdbx_strand_id
1 'polypeptide(L)'
;MRFNQAAARESALLRGMVKPTMFVLLWRNAPGRSFADGTLCQSTHPEFAGYALKLLVTMFAAVYAMTFIATPSLGAGWFWDIGNGIGFAAFGGLLFLTVSSGRPLNVRSHQRTGYILLFIAMAHAFWFLLGDAALSQYLKPGAPGYMWLGLFSLALLAAMITVALPTDRQRLYPDHSKFHYWHRLMAKSTIAAATYHILASGFYLNNGYQKALFAGLALFALIGRPALTRLFHPAATSPFSVLLLCIVMTLLFAAARNAPL
;
A
#
# COMPACT_ATOMS: atom_id res chain seq x y z
N MET A 1 -15.76 37.57 -55.84
CA MET A 1 -15.90 37.39 -54.37
C MET A 1 -17.22 36.69 -54.01
N ARG A 2 -17.43 35.42 -54.39
CA ARG A 2 -18.67 34.65 -54.07
C ARG A 2 -18.41 33.21 -53.62
N PHE A 3 -17.21 32.90 -53.14
CA PHE A 3 -16.83 31.54 -52.69
C PHE A 3 -16.90 31.32 -51.16
N ASN A 4 -17.14 32.36 -50.35
CA ASN A 4 -17.11 32.25 -48.88
C ASN A 4 -18.46 32.03 -48.19
N GLN A 5 -19.59 31.98 -48.91
CA GLN A 5 -20.91 31.75 -48.28
C GLN A 5 -21.36 30.29 -48.26
N ALA A 6 -20.74 29.40 -49.04
CA ALA A 6 -21.09 27.97 -49.06
C ALA A 6 -20.53 27.22 -47.83
N ALA A 7 -19.29 27.48 -47.43
CA ALA A 7 -18.65 26.82 -46.29
C ALA A 7 -19.29 27.20 -44.91
N ALA A 8 -19.91 28.37 -44.82
CA ALA A 8 -20.59 28.80 -43.60
C ALA A 8 -21.96 28.12 -43.39
N ARG A 9 -22.60 27.61 -44.45
CA ARG A 9 -23.89 26.91 -44.34
C ARG A 9 -23.76 25.43 -43.96
N GLU A 10 -22.68 24.76 -44.35
CA GLU A 10 -22.43 23.36 -43.96
C GLU A 10 -22.11 23.21 -42.45
N SER A 11 -21.42 24.19 -41.87
CA SER A 11 -21.06 24.17 -40.44
C SER A 11 -22.22 24.48 -39.48
N ALA A 12 -23.37 24.93 -39.99
CA ALA A 12 -24.60 25.15 -39.21
C ALA A 12 -25.51 23.91 -39.19
N LEU A 13 -25.57 23.14 -40.29
CA LEU A 13 -26.38 21.92 -40.38
C LEU A 13 -25.82 20.76 -39.56
N LEU A 14 -24.50 20.70 -39.36
CA LEU A 14 -23.85 19.64 -38.56
C LEU A 14 -23.96 19.84 -37.05
N ARG A 15 -24.46 20.98 -36.55
CA ARG A 15 -24.65 21.23 -35.11
C ARG A 15 -25.96 20.68 -34.54
N GLY A 16 -26.90 20.25 -35.40
CA GLY A 16 -28.23 19.80 -34.97
C GLY A 16 -28.38 18.28 -34.77
N MET A 17 -27.43 17.45 -35.23
CA MET A 17 -27.66 16.00 -35.38
C MET A 17 -26.58 15.08 -34.80
N VAL A 18 -25.71 15.57 -33.92
CA VAL A 18 -24.72 14.69 -33.27
C VAL A 18 -24.93 14.73 -31.76
N LYS A 19 -25.49 13.64 -31.23
CA LYS A 19 -25.55 13.39 -29.78
C LYS A 19 -24.15 13.61 -29.18
N PRO A 20 -24.01 14.34 -28.05
CA PRO A 20 -22.71 14.72 -27.48
C PRO A 20 -21.79 13.56 -27.10
N THR A 21 -22.28 12.31 -27.17
CA THR A 21 -21.49 11.09 -26.96
C THR A 21 -20.57 10.72 -28.12
N MET A 22 -20.83 11.16 -29.37
CA MET A 22 -19.99 10.78 -30.52
C MET A 22 -18.81 11.74 -30.76
N PHE A 23 -18.91 12.99 -30.30
CA PHE A 23 -17.86 13.98 -30.53
C PHE A 23 -16.58 13.71 -29.72
N VAL A 24 -16.70 12.99 -28.59
CA VAL A 24 -15.55 12.58 -27.77
C VAL A 24 -14.76 11.43 -28.41
N LEU A 25 -15.40 10.59 -29.23
CA LEU A 25 -14.72 9.50 -29.95
C LEU A 25 -14.01 9.97 -31.22
N LEU A 26 -14.55 10.99 -31.90
CA LEU A 26 -13.95 11.53 -33.13
C LEU A 26 -12.77 12.48 -32.89
N TRP A 27 -12.74 13.24 -31.79
CA TRP A 27 -11.54 14.03 -31.45
C TRP A 27 -10.34 13.10 -31.17
N ARG A 28 -10.57 11.94 -30.56
CA ARG A 28 -9.50 11.04 -30.09
C ARG A 28 -8.69 10.38 -31.21
N ASN A 29 -9.20 10.37 -32.45
CA ASN A 29 -8.59 9.68 -33.59
C ASN A 29 -8.07 10.62 -34.69
N ALA A 30 -7.91 11.92 -34.43
CA ALA A 30 -7.33 12.84 -35.42
C ALA A 30 -5.89 12.41 -35.79
N PRO A 31 -5.63 11.96 -37.03
CA PRO A 31 -4.29 11.57 -37.47
C PRO A 31 -3.46 12.85 -37.63
N GLY A 32 -2.44 13.03 -36.78
CA GLY A 32 -1.53 14.18 -36.88
C GLY A 32 -1.06 14.77 -35.55
N ARG A 33 -1.62 14.38 -34.39
CA ARG A 33 -1.00 14.70 -33.09
C ARG A 33 -0.08 13.57 -32.69
N SER A 34 1.17 13.64 -33.14
CA SER A 34 2.23 12.82 -32.59
C SER A 34 2.25 13.05 -31.07
N PHE A 35 1.96 11.99 -30.33
CA PHE A 35 2.07 11.90 -28.88
C PHE A 35 3.57 11.87 -28.49
N ALA A 36 4.35 12.81 -29.04
CA ALA A 36 5.81 12.81 -29.05
C ALA A 36 6.43 13.73 -27.99
N ASP A 37 5.63 14.37 -27.14
CA ASP A 37 6.13 15.04 -25.94
C ASP A 37 5.50 14.44 -24.68
N GLY A 38 5.73 13.14 -24.49
CA GLY A 38 5.53 12.45 -23.21
C GLY A 38 6.60 12.79 -22.16
N THR A 39 7.45 13.77 -22.45
CA THR A 39 8.64 14.17 -21.68
C THR A 39 8.42 15.38 -20.78
N LEU A 40 7.26 16.04 -20.83
CA LEU A 40 7.04 17.29 -20.12
C LEU A 40 6.20 17.09 -18.86
N CYS A 41 6.82 17.46 -17.74
CA CYS A 41 6.28 17.55 -16.38
C CYS A 41 6.37 16.30 -15.49
N GLN A 42 7.45 15.52 -15.62
CA GLN A 42 8.14 15.10 -14.39
C GLN A 42 8.89 16.33 -13.88
N SER A 43 8.21 17.20 -13.13
CA SER A 43 8.91 18.20 -12.33
C SER A 43 9.68 17.42 -11.26
N THR A 44 10.92 17.06 -11.58
CA THR A 44 11.89 16.44 -10.68
C THR A 44 12.34 17.50 -9.68
N HIS A 45 11.41 18.07 -8.89
CA HIS A 45 11.82 18.82 -7.72
C HIS A 45 12.31 17.77 -6.72
N PRO A 46 13.64 17.69 -6.46
CA PRO A 46 14.21 16.69 -5.56
C PRO A 46 13.62 16.79 -4.14
N GLU A 47 13.03 17.94 -3.81
CA GLU A 47 12.34 18.21 -2.55
C GLU A 47 11.15 17.26 -2.29
N PHE A 48 10.38 16.87 -3.32
CA PHE A 48 9.22 16.00 -3.12
C PHE A 48 9.59 14.55 -2.82
N ALA A 49 10.70 14.05 -3.39
CA ALA A 49 11.21 12.71 -3.11
C ALA A 49 11.58 12.54 -1.63
N GLY A 50 12.06 13.61 -0.99
CA GLY A 50 12.40 13.63 0.42
C GLY A 50 11.21 13.36 1.34
N TYR A 51 10.02 13.89 1.05
CA TYR A 51 8.85 13.73 1.93
C TYR A 51 8.31 12.30 1.96
N ALA A 52 8.31 11.60 0.82
CA ALA A 52 7.82 10.24 0.75
C ALA A 52 8.72 9.27 1.53
N LEU A 53 10.04 9.42 1.39
CA LEU A 53 11.01 8.67 2.19
C LEU A 53 10.89 8.99 3.68
N LYS A 54 10.73 10.27 4.05
CA LYS A 54 10.50 10.68 5.45
C LYS A 54 9.26 10.00 6.02
N LEU A 55 8.13 10.06 5.30
CA LEU A 55 6.89 9.41 5.73
C LEU A 55 7.06 7.89 5.88
N LEU A 56 7.72 7.23 4.93
CA LEU A 56 8.04 5.81 5.00
C LEU A 56 8.86 5.50 6.27
N VAL A 57 9.97 6.21 6.49
CA VAL A 57 10.82 6.05 7.67
C VAL A 57 10.02 6.30 8.95
N THR A 58 9.17 7.33 9.00
CA THR A 58 8.32 7.64 10.15
C THR A 58 7.34 6.50 10.46
N MET A 59 6.71 5.89 9.45
CA MET A 59 5.78 4.77 9.68
C MET A 59 6.50 3.55 10.26
N PHE A 60 7.68 3.22 9.73
CA PHE A 60 8.50 2.12 10.25
C PHE A 60 8.98 2.43 11.67
N ALA A 61 9.57 3.60 11.88
CA ALA A 61 10.06 4.02 13.18
C ALA A 61 8.94 4.03 14.24
N ALA A 62 7.74 4.49 13.89
CA ALA A 62 6.59 4.49 14.80
C ALA A 62 6.15 3.07 15.18
N VAL A 63 6.00 2.17 14.21
CA VAL A 63 5.66 0.75 14.46
C VAL A 63 6.68 0.12 15.41
N TYR A 64 7.97 0.33 15.14
CA TYR A 64 9.05 -0.29 15.91
C TYR A 64 9.15 0.34 17.29
N ALA A 65 9.14 1.66 17.40
CA ALA A 65 9.21 2.38 18.68
C ALA A 65 8.15 1.86 19.66
N MET A 66 6.90 1.67 19.21
CA MET A 66 5.82 1.16 20.04
C MET A 66 6.12 -0.22 20.66
N THR A 67 6.88 -1.08 19.97
CA THR A 67 7.30 -2.37 20.52
C THR A 67 8.33 -2.23 21.65
N PHE A 68 9.18 -1.18 21.62
CA PHE A 68 10.27 -0.99 22.58
C PHE A 68 9.87 -0.19 23.83
N ILE A 69 8.76 0.57 23.82
CA ILE A 69 8.43 1.50 24.92
C ILE A 69 8.41 0.81 26.30
N ALA A 70 7.78 -0.36 26.42
CA ALA A 70 7.59 -1.01 27.73
C ALA A 70 8.60 -2.11 28.04
N THR A 71 9.07 -2.81 27.02
CA THR A 71 9.86 -4.04 27.17
C THR A 71 11.05 -4.01 26.23
N PRO A 72 11.95 -3.02 26.31
CA PRO A 72 13.02 -2.86 25.32
C PRO A 72 13.99 -4.06 25.29
N SER A 73 14.12 -4.77 26.41
CA SER A 73 15.04 -5.91 26.62
C SER A 73 14.42 -7.28 26.34
N LEU A 74 13.12 -7.37 26.06
CA LEU A 74 12.47 -8.66 25.82
C LEU A 74 12.82 -9.16 24.41
N GLY A 75 13.91 -9.92 24.31
CA GLY A 75 14.31 -10.67 23.12
C GLY A 75 13.82 -12.12 23.18
N ALA A 76 13.50 -12.69 22.03
CA ALA A 76 13.05 -14.07 21.89
C ALA A 76 14.09 -14.98 21.21
N GLY A 77 15.29 -14.43 21.00
CA GLY A 77 16.34 -15.01 20.19
C GLY A 77 16.26 -14.55 18.74
N TRP A 78 17.41 -14.51 18.09
CA TRP A 78 17.59 -14.01 16.73
C TRP A 78 16.55 -14.51 15.72
N PHE A 79 16.25 -15.82 15.74
CA PHE A 79 15.27 -16.39 14.81
C PHE A 79 13.88 -15.75 14.97
N TRP A 80 13.38 -15.65 16.20
CA TRP A 80 12.07 -15.08 16.49
C TRP A 80 12.04 -13.57 16.27
N ASP A 81 13.09 -12.85 16.69
CA ASP A 81 13.14 -11.41 16.54
C ASP A 81 13.28 -11.00 15.07
N ILE A 82 14.00 -11.75 14.23
CA ILE A 82 14.03 -11.55 12.77
C ILE A 82 12.64 -11.79 12.19
N GLY A 83 12.01 -12.93 12.50
CA GLY A 83 10.68 -13.26 11.97
C GLY A 83 9.63 -12.21 12.29
N ASN A 84 9.63 -11.71 13.52
CA ASN A 84 8.75 -10.62 13.94
C ASN A 84 9.13 -9.28 13.30
N GLY A 85 10.42 -8.98 13.17
CA GLY A 85 10.90 -7.81 12.44
C GLY A 85 10.39 -7.77 11.00
N ILE A 86 10.40 -8.90 10.28
CA ILE A 86 9.83 -9.00 8.92
C ILE A 86 8.33 -8.65 8.93
N GLY A 87 7.58 -9.18 9.91
CA GLY A 87 6.14 -8.90 10.06
C GLY A 87 5.84 -7.42 10.34
N PHE A 88 6.58 -6.81 11.26
CA PHE A 88 6.46 -5.37 11.55
C PHE A 88 6.87 -4.49 10.37
N ALA A 89 7.92 -4.85 9.63
CA ALA A 89 8.31 -4.18 8.40
C ALA A 89 7.20 -4.25 7.33
N ALA A 90 6.61 -5.43 7.12
CA ALA A 90 5.48 -5.59 6.20
C ALA A 90 4.31 -4.70 6.61
N PHE A 91 3.95 -4.70 7.89
CA PHE A 91 2.85 -3.87 8.41
C PHE A 91 3.13 -2.38 8.25
N GLY A 92 4.32 -1.89 8.62
CA GLY A 92 4.73 -0.50 8.42
C GLY A 92 4.68 -0.08 6.95
N GLY A 93 5.07 -0.98 6.04
CA GLY A 93 4.93 -0.79 4.60
C GLY A 93 3.49 -0.69 4.13
N LEU A 94 2.57 -1.51 4.67
CA LEU A 94 1.14 -1.43 4.35
C LEU A 94 0.50 -0.12 4.85
N LEU A 95 0.88 0.37 6.03
CA LEU A 95 0.47 1.68 6.52
C LEU A 95 0.97 2.78 5.58
N PHE A 96 2.25 2.73 5.20
CA PHE A 96 2.81 3.67 4.22
C PHE A 96 2.07 3.63 2.88
N LEU A 97 1.76 2.45 2.34
CA LEU A 97 1.06 2.30 1.06
C LEU A 97 -0.35 2.93 1.11
N THR A 98 -1.01 2.82 2.27
CA THR A 98 -2.33 3.42 2.52
C THR A 98 -2.28 4.94 2.48
N VAL A 99 -1.27 5.54 3.10
CA VAL A 99 -1.12 6.99 3.18
C VAL A 99 -0.58 7.58 1.86
N SER A 100 0.38 6.91 1.23
CA SER A 100 1.06 7.38 0.00
C SER A 100 0.20 7.29 -1.27
N SER A 101 -1.01 6.73 -1.19
CA SER A 101 -1.93 6.58 -2.31
C SER A 101 -2.60 7.89 -2.79
N GLY A 102 -1.98 9.06 -2.60
CA GLY A 102 -2.49 10.37 -3.00
C GLY A 102 -2.49 10.60 -4.53
N ARG A 103 -3.20 11.63 -5.00
CA ARG A 103 -3.17 12.03 -6.43
C ARG A 103 -2.12 13.14 -6.63
N PRO A 104 -1.31 13.11 -7.72
CA PRO A 104 -1.28 12.06 -8.75
C PRO A 104 -0.57 10.79 -8.27
N LEU A 105 -1.25 9.63 -8.41
CA LEU A 105 -0.73 8.34 -7.97
C LEU A 105 0.14 7.73 -9.07
N ASN A 106 1.40 7.42 -8.76
CA ASN A 106 2.20 6.54 -9.60
C ASN A 106 1.75 5.09 -9.41
N VAL A 107 0.79 4.65 -10.23
CA VAL A 107 0.19 3.31 -10.16
C VAL A 107 1.24 2.19 -10.27
N ARG A 108 2.26 2.36 -11.12
CA ARG A 108 3.33 1.35 -11.28
C ARG A 108 4.16 1.20 -10.01
N SER A 109 4.52 2.30 -9.36
CA SER A 109 5.24 2.24 -8.09
C SER A 109 4.37 1.62 -6.98
N HIS A 110 3.09 2.00 -6.90
CA HIS A 110 2.14 1.42 -5.95
C HIS A 110 2.02 -0.10 -6.12
N GLN A 111 1.86 -0.58 -7.37
CA GLN A 111 1.80 -2.02 -7.68
C GLN A 111 3.09 -2.76 -7.29
N ARG A 112 4.26 -2.24 -7.70
CA ARG A 112 5.56 -2.84 -7.36
C ARG A 112 5.79 -2.92 -5.86
N THR A 113 5.45 -1.86 -5.14
CA THR A 113 5.51 -1.83 -3.67
C THR A 113 4.55 -2.85 -3.07
N GLY A 114 3.33 -2.97 -3.60
CA GLY A 114 2.37 -3.99 -3.20
C GLY A 114 2.92 -5.42 -3.34
N TYR A 115 3.56 -5.74 -4.47
CA TYR A 115 4.21 -7.05 -4.67
C TYR A 115 5.34 -7.31 -3.67
N ILE A 116 6.18 -6.31 -3.40
CA ILE A 116 7.26 -6.42 -2.40
C ILE A 116 6.66 -6.70 -1.02
N LEU A 117 5.63 -5.97 -0.61
CA LEU A 117 5.01 -6.17 0.70
C LEU A 117 4.29 -7.51 0.82
N LEU A 118 3.67 -8.01 -0.25
CA LEU A 118 3.14 -9.38 -0.28
C LEU A 118 4.27 -10.40 -0.09
N PHE A 119 5.38 -10.26 -0.81
CA PHE A 119 6.53 -11.15 -0.67
C PHE A 119 7.08 -11.14 0.76
N ILE A 120 7.23 -9.97 1.37
CA ILE A 120 7.71 -9.83 2.76
C ILE A 120 6.71 -10.44 3.75
N ALA A 121 5.41 -10.22 3.56
CA ALA A 121 4.38 -10.82 4.41
C ALA A 121 4.33 -12.35 4.28
N MET A 122 4.51 -12.89 3.07
CA MET A 122 4.70 -14.33 2.86
C MET A 122 5.97 -14.83 3.55
N ALA A 123 7.09 -14.12 3.40
CA ALA A 123 8.34 -14.46 4.07
C ALA A 123 8.16 -14.53 5.59
N HIS A 124 7.45 -13.58 6.21
CA HIS A 124 7.09 -13.63 7.63
C HIS A 124 6.31 -14.90 8.00
N ALA A 125 5.25 -15.22 7.24
CA ALA A 125 4.44 -16.41 7.52
C ALA A 125 5.24 -17.72 7.38
N PHE A 126 6.04 -17.85 6.32
CA PHE A 126 6.83 -19.05 6.07
C PHE A 126 8.09 -19.15 6.95
N TRP A 127 8.70 -18.03 7.35
CA TRP A 127 9.87 -17.99 8.23
C TRP A 127 9.64 -18.85 9.48
N PHE A 128 8.49 -18.60 10.12
CA PHE A 128 8.04 -19.30 11.31
C PHE A 128 7.72 -20.77 11.07
N LEU A 129 7.04 -21.10 9.97
CA LEU A 129 6.72 -22.49 9.64
C LEU A 129 7.95 -23.34 9.34
N LEU A 130 9.02 -22.73 8.83
CA LEU A 130 10.26 -23.43 8.49
C LEU A 130 11.18 -23.64 9.71
N GLY A 131 11.21 -22.68 10.64
CA GLY A 131 12.13 -22.75 11.78
C GLY A 131 11.52 -23.19 13.11
N ASP A 132 10.19 -23.27 13.23
CA ASP A 132 9.54 -23.82 14.41
C ASP A 132 8.36 -24.74 14.03
N ALA A 133 8.58 -26.06 14.16
CA ALA A 133 7.57 -27.07 13.86
C ALA A 133 6.34 -27.00 14.78
N ALA A 134 6.46 -26.43 16.00
CA ALA A 134 5.31 -26.23 16.88
C ALA A 134 4.29 -25.27 16.26
N LEU A 135 4.72 -24.37 15.38
CA LEU A 135 3.83 -23.43 14.72
C LEU A 135 2.87 -24.07 13.71
N SER A 136 3.18 -25.29 13.24
CA SER A 136 2.24 -26.08 12.45
C SER A 136 0.94 -26.41 13.20
N GLN A 137 0.97 -26.47 14.54
CA GLN A 137 -0.23 -26.67 15.35
C GLN A 137 -1.17 -25.46 15.29
N TYR A 138 -0.63 -24.25 15.09
CA TYR A 138 -1.41 -23.03 14.94
C TYR A 138 -2.04 -22.85 13.56
N LEU A 139 -1.82 -23.77 12.62
CA LEU A 139 -2.54 -23.85 11.35
C LEU A 139 -3.80 -24.74 11.44
N LYS A 140 -3.96 -25.50 12.53
CA LYS A 140 -5.08 -26.43 12.69
C LYS A 140 -6.36 -25.72 13.14
N PRO A 141 -7.55 -26.27 12.81
CA PRO A 141 -8.79 -25.84 13.43
C PRO A 141 -8.68 -25.87 14.97
N GLY A 142 -9.10 -24.80 15.64
CA GLY A 142 -8.95 -24.63 17.10
C GLY A 142 -7.75 -23.78 17.53
N ALA A 143 -6.86 -23.39 16.61
CA ALA A 143 -5.83 -22.40 16.90
C ALA A 143 -6.44 -21.03 17.32
N PRO A 144 -5.70 -20.20 18.09
CA PRO A 144 -6.17 -18.88 18.49
C PRO A 144 -6.59 -18.03 17.28
N GLY A 145 -7.73 -17.34 17.39
CA GLY A 145 -8.32 -16.60 16.28
C GLY A 145 -7.40 -15.53 15.66
N TYR A 146 -6.46 -14.98 16.44
CA TYR A 146 -5.49 -14.01 15.93
C TYR A 146 -4.54 -14.62 14.89
N MET A 147 -4.21 -15.92 14.98
CA MET A 147 -3.39 -16.61 13.97
C MET A 147 -4.14 -16.71 12.63
N TRP A 148 -5.42 -17.09 12.69
CA TRP A 148 -6.30 -17.12 11.53
C TRP A 148 -6.49 -15.74 10.90
N LEU A 149 -6.53 -14.67 11.69
CA LEU A 149 -6.59 -13.31 11.17
C LEU A 149 -5.29 -12.88 10.47
N GLY A 150 -4.13 -13.40 10.89
CA GLY A 150 -2.87 -13.24 10.15
C GLY A 150 -2.95 -13.87 8.76
N LEU A 151 -3.39 -15.13 8.67
CA LEU A 151 -3.60 -15.83 7.39
C LEU A 151 -4.65 -15.16 6.53
N PHE A 152 -5.77 -14.74 7.12
CA PHE A 152 -6.83 -14.01 6.43
C PHE A 152 -6.33 -12.69 5.84
N SER A 153 -5.53 -11.93 6.59
CA SER A 153 -4.91 -10.71 6.10
C SER A 153 -3.97 -10.98 4.92
N LEU A 154 -3.14 -12.02 5.00
CA LEU A 154 -2.26 -12.43 3.91
C LEU A 154 -3.06 -12.83 2.66
N ALA A 155 -4.12 -13.62 2.83
CA ALA A 155 -5.01 -14.03 1.75
C ALA A 155 -5.73 -12.83 1.10
N LEU A 156 -6.22 -11.89 1.91
CA LEU A 156 -6.82 -10.65 1.40
C LEU A 156 -5.81 -9.81 0.62
N LEU A 157 -4.58 -9.67 1.11
CA LEU A 157 -3.52 -8.95 0.40
C LEU A 157 -3.22 -9.59 -0.96
N ALA A 158 -3.10 -10.91 -1.01
CA ALA A 158 -2.91 -11.65 -2.26
C ALA A 158 -4.11 -11.45 -3.22
N ALA A 159 -5.33 -11.58 -2.71
CA ALA A 159 -6.56 -11.39 -3.50
C ALA A 159 -6.69 -9.96 -4.04
N MET A 160 -6.32 -8.95 -3.27
CA MET A 160 -6.31 -7.56 -3.75
C MET A 160 -5.33 -7.36 -4.91
N ILE A 161 -4.16 -8.00 -4.82
CA ILE A 161 -3.11 -7.89 -5.83
C ILE A 161 -3.55 -8.57 -7.13
N THR A 162 -4.13 -9.77 -7.06
CA THR A 162 -4.63 -10.48 -8.24
C THR A 162 -5.78 -9.72 -8.89
N VAL A 163 -6.77 -9.26 -8.12
CA VAL A 163 -7.90 -8.46 -8.64
C VAL A 163 -7.44 -7.11 -9.22
N ALA A 164 -6.29 -6.59 -8.80
CA ALA A 164 -5.72 -5.34 -9.32
C ALA A 164 -4.95 -5.52 -10.64
N LEU A 165 -4.75 -6.75 -11.13
CA LEU A 165 -4.13 -6.98 -12.44
C LEU A 165 -4.98 -6.37 -13.56
N PRO A 166 -4.39 -5.72 -14.57
CA PRO A 166 -5.15 -4.99 -15.59
C PRO A 166 -6.22 -5.83 -16.30
N THR A 167 -5.89 -7.08 -16.63
CA THR A 167 -6.78 -8.05 -17.29
C THR A 167 -7.97 -8.41 -16.41
N ASP A 168 -7.71 -8.78 -15.16
CA ASP A 168 -8.73 -9.25 -14.22
C ASP A 168 -9.60 -8.10 -13.73
N ARG A 169 -8.99 -6.94 -13.48
CA ARG A 169 -9.68 -5.71 -13.10
C ARG A 169 -10.75 -5.32 -14.13
N GLN A 170 -10.39 -5.32 -15.41
CA GLN A 170 -11.32 -4.95 -16.50
C GLN A 170 -12.44 -5.97 -16.67
N ARG A 171 -12.16 -7.25 -16.37
CA ARG A 171 -13.15 -8.33 -16.42
C ARG A 171 -14.15 -8.28 -15.26
N LEU A 172 -13.67 -8.10 -14.03
CA LEU A 172 -14.48 -8.14 -12.82
C LEU A 172 -15.20 -6.81 -12.54
N TYR A 173 -14.59 -5.68 -12.90
CA TYR A 173 -15.10 -4.35 -12.61
C TYR A 173 -15.08 -3.45 -13.84
N PRO A 174 -16.13 -3.52 -14.69
CA PRO A 174 -16.29 -2.58 -15.81
C PRO A 174 -16.37 -1.12 -15.32
N ASP A 175 -16.92 -0.91 -14.12
CA ASP A 175 -16.97 0.39 -13.46
C ASP A 175 -15.75 0.59 -12.55
N HIS A 176 -14.91 1.54 -12.93
CA HIS A 176 -13.71 1.92 -12.19
C HIS A 176 -14.04 2.42 -10.76
N SER A 177 -15.18 3.05 -10.53
CA SER A 177 -15.57 3.55 -9.20
C SER A 177 -15.80 2.40 -8.21
N LYS A 178 -16.44 1.31 -8.68
CA LYS A 178 -16.67 0.10 -7.88
C LYS A 178 -15.36 -0.60 -7.53
N PHE A 179 -14.45 -0.73 -8.49
CA PHE A 179 -13.10 -1.27 -8.22
C PHE A 179 -12.41 -0.49 -7.10
N HIS A 180 -12.42 0.85 -7.18
CA HIS A 180 -11.82 1.72 -6.19
C HIS A 180 -12.45 1.56 -4.79
N TYR A 181 -13.77 1.40 -4.72
CA TYR A 181 -14.47 1.14 -3.46
C TYR A 181 -14.03 -0.19 -2.84
N TRP A 182 -14.12 -1.29 -3.59
CA TRP A 182 -13.81 -2.63 -3.09
C TRP A 182 -12.32 -2.78 -2.75
N HIS A 183 -11.42 -2.27 -3.59
CA HIS A 183 -9.98 -2.29 -3.29
C HIS A 183 -9.66 -1.55 -1.98
N ARG A 184 -10.29 -0.40 -1.73
CA ARG A 184 -10.13 0.32 -0.46
C ARG A 184 -10.73 -0.43 0.72
N LEU A 185 -11.89 -1.06 0.54
CA LEU A 185 -12.53 -1.83 1.61
C LEU A 185 -11.63 -3.03 2.00
N MET A 186 -11.16 -3.80 1.02
CA MET A 186 -10.23 -4.90 1.25
C MET A 186 -8.94 -4.42 1.92
N ALA A 187 -8.36 -3.30 1.48
CA ALA A 187 -7.15 -2.75 2.11
C ALA A 187 -7.36 -2.42 3.59
N LYS A 188 -8.50 -1.81 3.93
CA LYS A 188 -8.88 -1.52 5.33
C LYS A 188 -9.04 -2.81 6.13
N SER A 189 -9.70 -3.82 5.57
CA SER A 189 -9.88 -5.14 6.20
C SER A 189 -8.55 -5.85 6.44
N THR A 190 -7.62 -5.83 5.47
CA THR A 190 -6.26 -6.37 5.60
C THR A 190 -5.52 -5.70 6.76
N ILE A 191 -5.52 -4.37 6.83
CA ILE A 191 -4.85 -3.64 7.91
C ILE A 191 -5.51 -3.91 9.26
N ALA A 192 -6.85 -3.92 9.34
CA ALA A 192 -7.56 -4.21 10.58
C ALA A 192 -7.26 -5.64 11.09
N ALA A 193 -7.28 -6.63 10.20
CA ALA A 193 -6.94 -8.02 10.54
C ALA A 193 -5.48 -8.17 10.98
N ALA A 194 -4.53 -7.56 10.26
CA ALA A 194 -3.12 -7.55 10.65
C ALA A 194 -2.88 -6.83 11.99
N THR A 195 -3.57 -5.69 12.21
CA THR A 195 -3.49 -4.95 13.48
C THR A 195 -3.97 -5.84 14.62
N TYR A 196 -5.14 -6.49 14.48
CA TYR A 196 -5.65 -7.38 15.51
C TYR A 196 -4.72 -8.58 15.74
N HIS A 197 -4.20 -9.19 14.67
CA HIS A 197 -3.21 -10.28 14.76
C HIS A 197 -2.02 -9.88 15.65
N ILE A 198 -1.43 -8.71 15.40
CA ILE A 198 -0.31 -8.17 16.16
C ILE A 198 -0.70 -7.89 17.62
N LEU A 199 -1.81 -7.17 17.84
CA LEU A 199 -2.25 -6.76 19.18
C LEU A 199 -2.65 -7.94 20.08
N ALA A 200 -3.34 -8.93 19.50
CA ALA A 200 -3.85 -10.10 20.21
C ALA A 200 -2.75 -11.14 20.48
N SER A 201 -1.69 -11.19 19.67
CA SER A 201 -0.51 -12.02 19.98
C SER A 201 0.14 -11.62 21.30
N GLY A 202 0.11 -10.33 21.65
CA GLY A 202 0.65 -9.78 22.90
C GLY A 202 2.16 -9.87 23.06
N PHE A 203 2.90 -10.44 22.09
CA PHE A 203 4.30 -10.84 22.27
C PHE A 203 5.22 -9.66 22.61
N TYR A 204 5.20 -8.57 21.82
CA TYR A 204 5.92 -7.32 22.12
C TYR A 204 5.02 -6.18 22.59
N LEU A 205 3.70 -6.35 22.53
CA LEU A 205 2.71 -5.33 22.86
C LEU A 205 1.83 -5.83 24.00
N ASN A 206 2.43 -6.20 25.14
CA ASN A 206 1.66 -6.76 26.25
C ASN A 206 0.87 -5.68 27.02
N ASN A 207 1.38 -4.44 27.03
CA ASN A 207 0.78 -3.35 27.81
C ASN A 207 -0.40 -2.68 27.09
N GLY A 208 -1.45 -2.34 27.85
CA GLY A 208 -2.67 -1.71 27.31
C GLY A 208 -2.40 -0.42 26.54
N TYR A 209 -1.51 0.44 27.04
CA TYR A 209 -1.17 1.70 26.35
C TYR A 209 -0.39 1.46 25.05
N GLN A 210 0.51 0.47 24.99
CA GLN A 210 1.21 0.11 23.74
C GLN A 210 0.20 -0.37 22.69
N LYS A 211 -0.75 -1.22 23.11
CA LYS A 211 -1.84 -1.67 22.23
C LYS A 211 -2.69 -0.51 21.73
N ALA A 212 -3.04 0.43 22.61
CA ALA A 212 -3.81 1.62 22.26
C ALA A 212 -3.07 2.54 21.28
N LEU A 213 -1.78 2.81 21.51
CA LEU A 213 -0.93 3.60 20.60
C LEU A 213 -0.82 2.94 19.22
N PHE A 214 -0.61 1.62 19.19
CA PHE A 214 -0.48 0.87 17.94
C PHE A 214 -1.79 0.81 17.15
N ALA A 215 -2.92 0.58 17.84
CA ALA A 215 -4.24 0.68 17.23
C ALA A 215 -4.52 2.12 16.72
N GLY A 216 -4.14 3.13 17.50
CA GLY A 216 -4.24 4.54 17.14
C GLY A 216 -3.46 4.88 15.88
N LEU A 217 -2.23 4.36 15.72
CA LEU A 217 -1.43 4.51 14.51
C LEU A 217 -2.11 3.88 13.28
N ALA A 218 -2.63 2.67 13.42
CA ALA A 218 -3.36 2.01 12.34
C ALA A 218 -4.62 2.79 11.94
N LEU A 219 -5.43 3.23 12.91
CA LEU A 219 -6.62 4.06 12.68
C LEU A 219 -6.26 5.40 12.03
N PHE A 220 -5.18 6.04 12.50
CA PHE A 220 -4.67 7.28 11.93
C PHE A 220 -4.27 7.10 10.46
N ALA A 221 -3.60 6.02 10.10
CA ALA A 221 -3.27 5.74 8.70
C ALA A 221 -4.53 5.47 7.84
N LEU A 222 -5.53 4.77 8.37
CA LEU A 222 -6.75 4.40 7.65
C LEU A 222 -7.71 5.58 7.43
N ILE A 223 -7.85 6.45 8.42
CA ILE A 223 -8.84 7.55 8.44
C ILE A 223 -8.18 8.89 8.13
N GLY A 224 -6.95 9.11 8.58
CA GLY A 224 -6.19 10.36 8.43
C GLY A 224 -5.66 10.61 7.03
N ARG A 225 -5.85 9.70 6.08
CA ARG A 225 -5.37 9.83 4.68
C ARG A 225 -5.70 11.19 4.04
N PRO A 226 -6.92 11.75 4.10
CA PRO A 226 -7.20 13.04 3.48
C PRO A 226 -6.35 14.17 4.07
N ALA A 227 -6.14 14.19 5.38
CA ALA A 227 -5.28 15.17 6.04
C ALA A 227 -3.80 14.95 5.68
N LEU A 228 -3.32 13.71 5.76
CA LEU A 228 -1.93 13.36 5.47
C LEU A 228 -1.53 13.65 4.02
N THR A 229 -2.41 13.34 3.05
CA THR A 229 -2.12 13.63 1.64
C THR A 229 -2.02 15.12 1.34
N ARG A 230 -2.76 15.98 2.07
CA ARG A 230 -2.64 17.44 1.97
C ARG A 230 -1.35 17.97 2.58
N LEU A 231 -0.90 17.36 3.68
CA LEU A 231 0.31 17.80 4.40
C LEU A 231 1.60 17.35 3.71
N PHE A 232 1.65 16.09 3.25
CA PHE A 232 2.92 15.47 2.87
C PHE A 232 3.15 15.37 1.35
N HIS A 233 2.16 15.68 0.50
CA HIS A 233 2.24 15.54 -0.97
C HIS A 233 3.14 14.38 -1.42
N PRO A 234 2.85 13.14 -0.96
CA PRO A 234 3.84 12.07 -1.01
C PRO A 234 4.20 11.77 -2.46
N ALA A 235 5.46 12.03 -2.82
CA ALA A 235 6.01 11.57 -4.08
C ALA A 235 6.01 10.04 -4.15
N ALA A 236 6.14 9.51 -5.36
CA ALA A 236 6.37 8.08 -5.54
C ALA A 236 7.71 7.69 -4.88
N THR A 237 7.67 6.82 -3.87
CA THR A 237 8.90 6.20 -3.35
C THR A 237 9.34 5.09 -4.30
N SER A 238 10.66 4.89 -4.41
CA SER A 238 11.19 3.75 -5.15
C SER A 238 10.84 2.45 -4.42
N PRO A 239 10.29 1.43 -5.10
CA PRO A 239 10.05 0.12 -4.50
C PRO A 239 11.32 -0.48 -3.86
N PHE A 240 12.49 -0.18 -4.43
CA PHE A 240 13.78 -0.59 -3.88
C PHE A 240 14.04 0.02 -2.50
N SER A 241 13.70 1.29 -2.29
CA SER A 241 13.84 1.95 -0.99
C SER A 241 12.95 1.31 0.08
N VAL A 242 11.75 0.87 -0.31
CA VAL A 242 10.86 0.13 0.60
C VAL A 242 11.49 -1.20 1.00
N LEU A 243 11.97 -1.99 0.03
CA LEU A 243 12.63 -3.26 0.29
C LEU A 243 13.86 -3.10 1.19
N LEU A 244 14.74 -2.15 0.86
CA LEU A 244 15.94 -1.87 1.63
C LEU A 244 15.59 -1.47 3.07
N LEU A 245 14.59 -0.60 3.25
CA LEU A 245 14.16 -0.19 4.59
C LEU A 245 13.58 -1.36 5.38
N CYS A 246 12.81 -2.25 4.75
CA CYS A 246 12.31 -3.46 5.42
C CYS A 246 13.45 -4.34 5.94
N ILE A 247 14.49 -4.54 5.13
CA ILE A 247 15.67 -5.34 5.51
C ILE A 247 16.40 -4.66 6.68
N VAL A 248 16.75 -3.38 6.52
CA VAL A 248 17.50 -2.62 7.52
C VAL A 248 16.73 -2.58 8.85
N MET A 249 15.44 -2.24 8.82
CA MET A 249 14.64 -2.16 10.05
C MET A 249 14.49 -3.52 10.72
N THR A 250 14.26 -4.59 9.96
CA THR A 250 14.22 -5.97 10.51
C THR A 250 15.52 -6.32 11.24
N LEU A 251 16.67 -6.07 10.61
CA LEU A 251 17.98 -6.37 11.20
C LEU A 251 18.24 -5.52 12.45
N LEU A 252 17.92 -4.22 12.38
CA LEU A 252 18.07 -3.31 13.53
C LEU A 252 17.19 -3.73 14.71
N PHE A 253 15.95 -4.17 14.46
CA PHE A 253 15.07 -4.68 15.50
C PHE A 253 15.61 -5.94 16.15
N ALA A 254 16.01 -6.92 15.35
CA ALA A 254 16.58 -8.15 15.89
C ALA A 254 17.87 -7.88 16.68
N ALA A 255 18.75 -7.02 16.16
CA ALA A 255 19.98 -6.64 16.83
C ALA A 255 19.71 -5.89 18.14
N ALA A 256 18.81 -4.91 18.15
CA ALA A 256 18.46 -4.17 19.36
C ALA A 256 17.86 -5.06 20.45
N ARG A 257 17.10 -6.10 20.07
CA ARG A 257 16.49 -7.06 21.00
C ARG A 257 17.46 -8.08 21.57
N ASN A 258 18.54 -8.39 20.84
CA ASN A 258 19.53 -9.38 21.23
C ASN A 258 20.86 -8.75 21.67
N ALA A 259 20.93 -7.43 21.79
CA ALA A 259 22.11 -6.75 22.30
C ALA A 259 22.27 -7.06 23.81
N PRO A 260 23.48 -7.40 24.27
CA PRO A 260 23.73 -7.53 25.70
C PRO A 260 23.54 -6.16 26.36
N LEU A 261 22.64 -6.09 27.35
CA LEU A 261 22.42 -4.92 28.19
C LEU A 261 23.41 -4.88 29.36
#